data_AF-A0A5A7PGE8-F1
#
_entry.id   AF-A0A5A7PGE8-F1
#
_cell.length_a   1.000
_cell.length_b   1.000
_cell.length_c   1.000
_cell.angle_alpha   90.00
_cell.angle_beta   90.00
_cell.angle_gamma   90.00
#
_symmetry.space_group_name_H-M   'P 1'
#
loop_
_entity.id
_entity.type
_entity.pdbx_description
1 polymer ?
#
loop_
_entity_poly.entity_id
_entity_poly.type
_entity_poly.pdbx_seq_one_letter_code
_entity_poly.pdbx_strand_id
1 'polypeptide(L)'
;MGQGDYLADAWEKEEIAYIIERELIISAPHMTKAIFRYVKLKATIDSWETKKKKKEKHKIERAQAELDKRRAKYIKSYNDKITRIEVIARRAREQADEDKKQEEFEVKEKANKIRLTGKIPATCFCF
;
A
#
# COMPACT_ATOMS: atom_id res chain seq x y z
N MET A 1 36.70 -21.34 -35.30
CA MET A 1 36.19 -22.73 -35.20
C MET A 1 35.26 -22.73 -33.99
N GLY A 2 33.96 -22.54 -34.19
CA GLY A 2 32.93 -23.62 -34.18
C GLY A 2 32.44 -23.77 -32.72
N GLN A 3 31.18 -23.52 -32.36
CA GLN A 3 29.94 -24.05 -32.91
C GLN A 3 28.87 -22.96 -32.92
N GLY A 4 28.30 -22.68 -34.09
CA GLY A 4 27.01 -22.00 -34.19
C GLY A 4 25.94 -23.05 -33.96
N ASP A 5 25.55 -23.26 -32.71
CA ASP A 5 24.43 -24.12 -32.39
C ASP A 5 23.17 -23.38 -32.83
N TYR A 6 22.70 -23.72 -34.03
CA TYR A 6 21.42 -23.31 -34.59
C TYR A 6 20.34 -23.73 -33.60
N LEU A 7 19.95 -22.77 -32.76
CA LEU A 7 18.88 -22.87 -31.80
C LEU A 7 17.60 -22.84 -32.62
N ALA A 8 17.27 -23.97 -33.25
CA ALA A 8 16.22 -24.09 -34.25
C ALA A 8 15.04 -23.19 -33.89
N ASP A 9 14.78 -22.24 -34.78
CA ASP A 9 13.77 -21.21 -34.68
C ASP A 9 12.45 -21.89 -34.31
N ALA A 10 11.54 -21.22 -33.59
CA ALA A 10 10.27 -21.84 -33.20
C ALA A 10 9.54 -22.50 -34.40
N TRP A 11 9.73 -21.92 -35.58
CA TRP A 11 9.24 -22.41 -36.86
C TRP A 11 9.99 -23.65 -37.39
N GLU A 12 11.31 -23.73 -37.27
CA GLU A 12 12.07 -24.95 -37.63
C GLU A 12 11.73 -26.13 -36.71
N LYS A 13 11.48 -25.86 -35.42
CA LYS A 13 10.99 -26.88 -34.48
C LYS A 13 9.58 -27.34 -34.81
N GLU A 14 8.71 -26.43 -35.22
CA GLU A 14 7.37 -26.75 -35.73
C GLU A 14 7.43 -27.54 -37.04
N GLU A 15 8.35 -27.22 -37.94
CA GLU A 15 8.52 -27.89 -39.24
C GLU A 15 9.11 -29.30 -39.08
N ILE A 16 10.12 -29.47 -38.23
CA ILE A 16 10.65 -30.79 -37.86
C ILE A 16 9.59 -31.62 -37.14
N ALA A 17 8.82 -31.01 -36.22
CA ALA A 17 7.71 -31.70 -35.56
C ALA A 17 6.64 -32.14 -36.58
N TYR A 18 6.32 -31.30 -37.57
CA TYR A 18 5.38 -31.61 -38.64
C TYR A 18 5.86 -32.76 -39.54
N ILE A 19 7.15 -32.78 -39.90
CA ILE A 19 7.74 -33.86 -40.71
C ILE A 19 7.73 -35.19 -39.95
N ILE A 20 8.14 -35.18 -38.67
CA ILE A 20 8.11 -36.36 -37.81
C ILE A 20 6.66 -36.84 -37.60
N GLU A 21 5.72 -35.93 -37.35
CA GLU A 21 4.30 -36.27 -37.26
C GLU A 21 3.79 -36.90 -38.56
N ARG A 22 4.15 -36.36 -39.72
CA ARG A 22 3.73 -36.86 -41.03
C ARG A 22 4.26 -38.26 -41.34
N GLU A 23 5.54 -38.54 -41.07
CA GLU A 23 6.14 -39.87 -41.30
C GLU A 23 5.65 -40.92 -40.29
N LEU A 24 5.42 -40.53 -39.02
CA LEU A 24 4.90 -41.42 -37.98
C LEU A 24 3.41 -41.77 -38.21
N ILE A 25 2.62 -40.83 -38.76
CA ILE A 25 1.20 -41.04 -39.14
C ILE A 25 1.05 -42.10 -40.23
N ILE A 26 1.98 -42.15 -41.19
CA ILE A 26 1.91 -43.08 -42.34
C ILE A 26 2.30 -44.51 -41.92
N SER A 27 3.25 -44.68 -40.99
CA SER A 27 3.75 -46.00 -40.59
C SER A 27 3.04 -46.62 -39.36
N ALA A 28 2.45 -45.81 -38.47
CA ALA A 28 1.82 -46.30 -37.22
C ALA A 28 0.61 -45.44 -36.76
N PRO A 29 -0.52 -45.46 -37.49
CA PRO A 29 -1.68 -44.57 -37.25
C PRO A 29 -2.38 -44.77 -35.89
N HIS A 30 -2.25 -45.94 -35.28
CA HIS A 30 -2.79 -46.20 -33.94
C HIS A 30 -1.96 -45.53 -32.83
N MET A 31 -0.63 -45.44 -33.01
CA MET A 31 0.27 -44.78 -32.06
C MET A 31 0.07 -43.26 -32.05
N THR A 32 -0.14 -42.66 -33.22
CA THR A 32 -0.38 -41.21 -33.35
C THR A 32 -1.69 -40.78 -32.69
N LYS A 33 -2.76 -41.58 -32.80
CA LYS A 33 -4.03 -41.31 -32.09
C LYS A 33 -3.89 -41.39 -30.57
N ALA A 34 -3.08 -42.33 -30.06
CA ALA A 34 -2.82 -42.47 -28.63
C ALA A 34 -2.01 -41.28 -28.10
N ILE A 35 -0.94 -40.89 -28.81
CA ILE A 35 -0.12 -39.72 -28.49
C ILE A 35 -0.97 -38.44 -28.52
N PHE A 36 -1.79 -38.24 -29.55
CA PHE A 36 -2.67 -37.07 -29.65
C PHE A 36 -3.65 -36.96 -28.47
N ARG A 37 -4.27 -38.08 -28.08
CA ARG A 37 -5.15 -38.13 -26.90
C ARG A 37 -4.40 -37.78 -25.62
N TYR A 38 -3.18 -38.29 -25.47
CA TYR A 38 -2.32 -37.99 -24.33
C TYR A 38 -1.92 -36.51 -24.28
N VAL A 39 -1.47 -35.93 -25.40
CA VAL A 39 -1.12 -34.50 -25.49
C VAL A 39 -2.32 -33.62 -25.16
N LYS A 40 -3.50 -33.93 -25.71
CA LYS A 40 -4.74 -33.18 -25.41
C LYS A 40 -5.14 -33.28 -23.94
N LEU A 41 -5.01 -34.47 -23.35
CA LEU A 41 -5.29 -34.68 -21.93
C LEU A 41 -4.33 -33.85 -21.07
N LYS A 42 -3.03 -33.88 -21.37
CA LYS A 42 -2.01 -33.11 -20.66
C LYS A 42 -2.29 -31.61 -20.74
N ALA A 43 -2.56 -31.09 -21.93
CA ALA A 43 -2.93 -29.68 -22.11
C ALA A 43 -4.18 -29.29 -21.29
N THR A 44 -5.17 -30.20 -21.20
CA THR A 44 -6.37 -29.97 -20.39
C THR A 44 -6.03 -29.90 -18.91
N ILE A 45 -5.19 -30.81 -18.41
CA ILE A 45 -4.70 -30.84 -17.02
C ILE A 45 -3.94 -29.55 -16.70
N ASP A 46 -2.98 -29.18 -17.53
CA ASP A 46 -2.16 -27.97 -17.34
C ASP A 46 -3.03 -26.70 -17.33
N SER A 47 -4.04 -26.64 -18.22
CA SER A 47 -4.98 -25.51 -18.26
C SER A 47 -5.84 -25.41 -17.00
N TRP A 48 -6.28 -26.56 -16.47
CA TRP A 48 -7.08 -26.62 -15.25
C TRP A 48 -6.24 -26.24 -14.03
N GLU A 49 -5.04 -26.79 -13.90
CA GLU A 49 -4.11 -26.47 -12.83
C GLU A 49 -3.80 -24.97 -12.81
N THR A 50 -3.45 -24.40 -13.97
CA THR A 50 -3.18 -22.97 -14.13
C THR A 50 -4.36 -22.13 -13.68
N LYS A 51 -5.59 -22.49 -14.09
CA LYS A 51 -6.82 -21.79 -13.68
C LYS A 51 -7.04 -21.85 -12.16
N LYS A 52 -6.78 -23.00 -11.52
CA LYS A 52 -6.92 -23.16 -10.07
C LYS A 52 -5.88 -22.34 -9.31
N LYS A 53 -4.60 -22.42 -9.70
CA LYS A 53 -3.52 -21.60 -9.12
C LYS A 53 -3.81 -20.10 -9.24
N LYS A 54 -4.26 -19.64 -10.42
CA LYS A 54 -4.64 -18.24 -10.64
C LYS A 54 -5.80 -17.80 -9.75
N LYS A 55 -6.80 -18.67 -9.55
CA LYS A 55 -7.93 -18.39 -8.65
C LYS A 55 -7.48 -18.16 -7.20
N GLU A 56 -6.60 -19.02 -6.69
CA GLU A 56 -6.08 -18.86 -5.31
C GLU A 56 -5.18 -17.63 -5.19
N LYS A 57 -4.32 -17.35 -6.19
CA LYS A 57 -3.53 -16.12 -6.25
C LYS A 57 -4.40 -14.86 -6.14
N HIS A 58 -5.49 -14.79 -6.92
CA HIS A 58 -6.43 -13.67 -6.85
C HIS A 58 -7.18 -13.54 -5.52
N LYS A 59 -7.32 -14.62 -4.74
CA LYS A 59 -7.88 -14.49 -3.38
C LYS A 59 -6.88 -13.81 -2.45
N ILE A 60 -5.61 -14.22 -2.48
CA ILE A 60 -4.55 -13.61 -1.66
C ILE A 60 -4.34 -12.15 -2.05
N GLU A 61 -4.26 -11.84 -3.35
CA GLU A 61 -4.12 -10.45 -3.83
C GLU A 61 -5.25 -9.55 -3.34
N ARG A 62 -6.51 -10.02 -3.41
CA ARG A 62 -7.67 -9.27 -2.89
C ARG A 62 -7.64 -9.10 -1.38
N ALA A 63 -7.25 -10.15 -0.64
CA ALA A 63 -7.12 -10.07 0.81
C ALA A 63 -6.05 -9.05 1.21
N GLN A 64 -4.90 -9.06 0.54
CA GLN A 64 -3.82 -8.11 0.78
C GLN A 64 -4.25 -6.67 0.45
N ALA A 65 -4.90 -6.45 -0.69
CA ALA A 65 -5.38 -5.12 -1.08
C ALA A 65 -6.39 -4.54 -0.08
N GLU A 66 -7.28 -5.37 0.47
CA GLU A 66 -8.23 -4.95 1.50
C GLU A 66 -7.53 -4.63 2.83
N LEU A 67 -6.54 -5.43 3.23
CA LEU A 67 -5.72 -5.14 4.41
C LEU A 67 -4.94 -3.83 4.27
N ASP A 68 -4.32 -3.61 3.11
CA ASP A 68 -3.57 -2.38 2.83
C ASP A 68 -4.48 -1.15 2.86
N LYS A 69 -5.69 -1.26 2.28
CA LYS A 69 -6.72 -0.21 2.34
C LYS A 69 -7.11 0.11 3.79
N ARG A 70 -7.34 -0.91 4.63
CA ARG A 70 -7.66 -0.73 6.04
C ARG A 70 -6.52 -0.09 6.80
N ARG A 71 -5.28 -0.53 6.56
CA ARG A 71 -4.07 0.04 7.16
C ARG A 71 -3.90 1.51 6.79
N ALA A 72 -4.07 1.87 5.52
CA ALA A 72 -4.01 3.24 5.05
C ALA A 72 -5.06 4.14 5.72
N LYS A 73 -6.31 3.65 5.82
CA LYS A 73 -7.40 4.36 6.51
C LYS A 73 -7.08 4.59 8.00
N TYR A 74 -6.53 3.58 8.67
CA TYR A 74 -6.15 3.68 10.07
C TYR A 74 -5.03 4.71 10.29
N ILE A 75 -3.96 4.64 9.49
CA ILE A 75 -2.85 5.59 9.55
C ILE A 75 -3.34 7.02 9.32
N LYS A 76 -4.17 7.23 8.29
CA LYS A 76 -4.75 8.55 8.03
C LYS A 76 -5.54 9.07 9.23
N SER A 77 -6.45 8.24 9.77
CA SER A 77 -7.25 8.64 10.94
C SER A 77 -6.39 8.91 12.18
N TYR A 78 -5.30 8.16 12.38
CA TYR A 78 -4.36 8.39 13.46
C TYR A 78 -3.68 9.76 13.30
N ASN A 79 -3.13 10.04 12.11
CA ASN A 79 -2.47 11.31 11.83
C ASN A 79 -3.44 12.49 11.99
N ASP A 80 -4.67 12.39 11.47
CA ASP A 80 -5.69 13.43 11.59
C ASP A 80 -6.01 13.73 13.08
N LYS A 81 -6.07 12.69 13.93
CA LYS A 81 -6.28 12.84 15.37
C LYS A 81 -5.09 13.51 16.06
N ILE A 82 -3.86 13.09 15.73
CA ILE A 82 -2.64 13.71 16.26
C ILE A 82 -2.59 15.19 15.89
N THR A 83 -2.77 15.53 14.61
CA THR A 83 -2.78 16.93 14.16
C THR A 83 -3.86 17.74 14.87
N ARG A 84 -5.05 17.18 15.10
CA ARG A 84 -6.09 17.87 15.87
C ARG A 84 -5.66 18.13 17.31
N ILE A 85 -5.06 17.15 17.98
CA ILE A 85 -4.55 17.30 19.35
C ILE A 85 -3.47 18.39 19.38
N GLU A 86 -2.53 18.38 18.44
CA GLU A 86 -1.46 19.36 18.35
C GLU A 86 -1.99 20.79 18.14
N VAL A 87 -2.99 20.97 17.26
CA VAL A 87 -3.62 22.27 17.03
C VAL A 87 -4.29 22.79 18.29
N ILE A 88 -5.04 21.94 19.00
CA ILE A 88 -5.70 22.33 20.26
C ILE A 88 -4.66 22.70 21.31
N ALA A 89 -3.65 21.84 21.50
CA ALA A 89 -2.61 22.07 22.50
C ALA A 89 -1.79 23.33 22.20
N ARG A 90 -1.50 23.61 20.92
CA ARG A 90 -0.83 24.84 20.50
C ARG A 90 -1.67 26.07 20.84
N ARG A 91 -2.96 26.08 20.48
CA ARG A 91 -3.86 27.20 20.82
C ARG A 91 -3.96 27.43 22.32
N ALA A 92 -4.04 26.36 23.11
CA ALA A 92 -4.07 26.47 24.57
C ALA A 92 -2.79 27.09 25.14
N ARG A 93 -1.62 26.73 24.59
CA ARG A 93 -0.34 27.36 24.97
C ARG A 93 -0.28 28.83 24.56
N GLU A 94 -0.70 29.15 23.35
CA GLU A 94 -0.77 30.53 22.85
C GLU A 94 -1.66 31.40 23.75
N GLN A 95 -2.85 30.92 24.11
CA GLN A 95 -3.75 31.61 25.04
C GLN A 95 -3.09 31.80 26.42
N ALA A 96 -2.47 30.76 26.98
CA ALA A 96 -1.81 30.85 28.28
C ALA A 96 -0.64 31.87 28.26
N ASP A 97 0.09 31.97 27.15
CA ASP A 97 1.16 32.96 26.99
C ASP A 97 0.61 34.39 26.88
N GLU A 98 -0.54 34.58 26.23
CA GLU A 98 -1.24 35.87 26.16
C GLU A 98 -1.77 36.29 27.54
N ASP A 99 -2.44 35.38 28.25
CA ASP A 99 -2.98 35.62 29.60
C ASP A 99 -1.86 36.01 30.56
N LYS A 100 -0.73 35.28 30.51
CA LYS A 100 0.46 35.61 31.30
C LYS A 100 0.98 37.02 31.01
N LYS A 101 1.09 37.41 29.74
CA LYS A 101 1.56 38.76 29.36
C LYS A 101 0.61 39.84 29.85
N GLN A 102 -0.71 39.60 29.80
CA GLN A 102 -1.73 40.51 30.29
C GLN A 102 -1.63 40.69 31.81
N GLU A 103 -1.54 39.59 32.57
CA GLU A 103 -1.36 39.63 34.02
C GLU A 103 -0.07 40.38 34.41
N GLU A 104 1.06 40.09 33.73
CA GLU A 104 2.31 40.80 33.95
C GLU A 104 2.18 42.32 33.67
N PHE A 105 1.44 42.70 32.63
CA PHE A 105 1.18 44.10 32.30
C PHE A 105 0.34 44.78 33.38
N GLU A 106 -0.74 44.16 33.84
CA GLU A 106 -1.61 44.70 34.89
C GLU A 106 -0.87 44.88 36.21
N VAL A 107 -0.03 43.91 36.58
CA VAL A 107 0.82 44.00 37.78
C VAL A 107 1.80 45.17 37.67
N LYS A 108 2.46 45.32 36.50
CA LYS A 108 3.39 46.45 36.25
C LYS A 108 2.66 47.80 36.29
N GLU A 109 1.46 47.90 35.72
CA GLU A 109 0.65 49.12 35.78
C GLU A 109 0.25 49.48 37.21
N LYS A 110 -0.23 48.50 38.00
CA LYS A 110 -0.58 48.70 39.41
C LYS A 110 0.64 49.19 40.20
N ALA A 111 1.80 48.55 40.02
CA ALA A 111 3.05 48.96 40.66
C ALA A 111 3.47 50.40 40.27
N ASN A 112 3.35 50.76 39.00
CA ASN A 112 3.66 52.11 38.53
C ASN A 112 2.72 53.17 39.12
N LYS A 113 1.41 52.90 39.23
CA LYS A 113 0.45 53.81 39.87
C LYS A 113 0.80 54.06 41.33
N ILE A 114 1.19 53.02 42.07
CA ILE A 114 1.64 53.15 43.46
C ILE A 114 2.90 54.01 43.54
N ARG A 115 3.90 53.74 42.69
CA ARG A 115 5.17 54.50 42.66
C ARG A 115 4.96 55.99 42.38
N LEU A 116 4.04 56.34 41.48
CA LEU A 116 3.77 57.73 41.10
C LEU A 116 2.91 58.49 42.12
N THR A 117 1.92 57.83 42.73
CA THR A 117 0.90 58.51 43.57
C THR A 117 1.07 58.27 45.07
N GLY A 118 1.86 57.26 45.46
CA GLY A 118 1.97 56.78 46.83
C GLY A 118 0.72 56.07 47.36
N LYS A 119 -0.34 55.90 46.56
CA LYS A 119 -1.62 55.32 46.97
C LYS A 119 -1.79 53.92 46.37
N ILE A 120 -2.22 52.98 47.21
CA ILE A 120 -2.57 51.61 46.78
C ILE A 120 -3.94 51.66 46.07
N PRO A 121 -4.07 51.17 44.83
CA PRO A 121 -5.34 51.10 44.13
C PRO A 121 -6.34 50.23 44.90
N ALA A 122 -7.58 50.71 45.08
CA ALA A 122 -8.62 49.94 45.73
C ALA A 122 -9.06 48.77 44.83
N THR A 123 -8.68 47.54 45.18
CA THR A 123 -9.19 46.30 44.58
C THR A 123 -10.16 45.63 45.53
N CYS A 124 -11.41 45.35 45.11
CA CYS A 124 -12.38 44.54 45.87
C CYS A 124 -11.83 43.11 45.98
N PHE A 125 -11.60 42.62 47.19
CA PHE A 125 -11.23 41.22 47.48
C PHE A 125 -12.49 40.40 47.82
N CYS A 126 -13.45 40.42 46.92
CA CYS A 126 -14.79 39.92 47.16
C CYS A 126 -14.87 38.50 46.55
N PHE A 127 -14.73 37.50 47.43
CA PHE A 127 -14.69 36.05 47.14
C PHE A 127 -16.03 35.51 46.64
#